data_AF-A0A7W0KXZ8-F1
#
_entry.id   AF-A0A7W0KXZ8-F1
#
_cell.length_a   1.000
_cell.length_b   1.000
_cell.length_c   1.000
_cell.angle_alpha   90.00
_cell.angle_beta   90.00
_cell.angle_gamma   90.00
#
_symmetry.space_group_name_H-M   'P 1'
#
loop_
_entity.id
_entity.type
_entity.pdbx_description
1 polymer ?
#
loop_
_entity_poly.entity_id
_entity_poly.type
_entity_poly.pdbx_seq_one_letter_code
_entity_poly.pdbx_strand_id
1 'polypeptide(L)'
;MPSTFPLGNQPRVMDGRIYSIDTRGNSVMVGGTFTRIRPAATGSAEIAQRGIFKFDVSTGTIDPTFRPTLNGNVEGIRYSPDGASVYVAGSFTTVNGVTRNRVVKL
;
A
#
# COMPACT_ATOMS: atom_id res chain seq x y z
N MET A 1 8.80 -30.93 -12.06
CA MET A 1 7.59 -30.11 -11.79
C MET A 1 8.01 -28.94 -10.91
N PRO A 2 8.03 -27.67 -11.35
CA PRO A 2 8.15 -26.59 -10.38
C PRO A 2 6.76 -26.31 -9.81
N SER A 3 6.45 -26.97 -8.71
CA SER A 3 5.40 -26.54 -7.79
C SER A 3 5.96 -25.40 -6.95
N THR A 4 5.75 -24.15 -7.35
CA THR A 4 5.98 -23.02 -6.43
C THR A 4 4.64 -22.55 -5.92
N PHE A 5 4.36 -22.98 -4.69
CA PHE A 5 3.33 -22.45 -3.81
C PHE A 5 3.22 -20.92 -3.92
N PRO A 6 2.02 -20.33 -3.72
CA PRO A 6 1.89 -18.88 -3.62
C PRO A 6 2.95 -18.38 -2.63
N LEU A 7 3.83 -17.49 -3.10
CA LEU A 7 5.02 -17.06 -2.38
C LEU A 7 4.60 -16.68 -0.96
N GLY A 8 5.09 -17.41 0.05
CA GLY A 8 4.85 -17.14 1.48
C GLY A 8 5.40 -15.78 1.95
N ASN A 9 5.82 -14.96 1.00
CA ASN A 9 6.48 -13.68 1.13
C ASN A 9 5.56 -12.53 0.72
N GLN A 10 4.23 -12.66 0.91
CA GLN A 10 3.29 -11.57 0.67
C GLN A 10 2.91 -10.85 1.98
N PRO A 11 2.94 -9.50 2.00
CA PRO A 11 2.45 -8.74 3.13
C PRO A 11 0.98 -9.07 3.41
N ARG A 12 0.64 -9.16 4.69
CA ARG A 12 -0.72 -9.45 5.13
C ARG A 12 -1.37 -8.16 5.61
N VAL A 13 -2.54 -7.88 5.09
CA VAL A 13 -3.42 -6.86 5.65
C VAL A 13 -4.15 -7.48 6.83
N MET A 14 -4.00 -6.91 8.02
CA MET A 14 -4.54 -7.51 9.25
C MET A 14 -5.99 -7.10 9.50
N ASP A 15 -6.37 -5.90 9.05
CA ASP A 15 -7.68 -5.33 9.27
C ASP A 15 -8.18 -4.63 8.00
N GLY A 16 -9.48 -4.64 7.73
CA GLY A 16 -10.09 -3.85 6.65
C GLY A 16 -10.07 -4.53 5.27
N ARG A 17 -10.42 -3.74 4.24
CA ARG A 17 -10.56 -4.21 2.86
C ARG A 17 -9.54 -3.52 1.97
N ILE A 18 -8.98 -4.30 1.05
CA ILE A 18 -8.21 -3.76 -0.08
C ILE A 18 -9.22 -3.34 -1.14
N TYR A 19 -9.15 -2.09 -1.59
CA TYR A 19 -10.01 -1.56 -2.65
C TYR A 19 -9.30 -1.52 -4.00
N SER A 20 -8.00 -1.19 -4.00
CA SER A 20 -7.23 -1.03 -5.22
C SER A 20 -5.82 -1.58 -5.03
N ILE A 21 -5.30 -2.21 -6.06
CA ILE A 21 -3.91 -2.66 -6.14
C ILE A 21 -3.39 -2.19 -7.49
N ASP A 22 -2.21 -1.58 -7.49
CA ASP A 22 -1.54 -1.18 -8.72
C ASP A 22 -0.08 -1.62 -8.69
N THR A 23 0.41 -2.13 -9.81
CA THR A 23 1.72 -2.78 -9.88
C THR A 23 2.59 -2.09 -10.92
N ARG A 24 3.82 -1.75 -10.55
CA ARG A 24 4.84 -1.21 -11.46
C ARG A 24 6.11 -2.05 -11.37
N GLY A 25 6.31 -2.91 -12.36
CA GLY A 25 7.44 -3.84 -12.39
C GLY A 25 7.44 -4.70 -11.13
N ASN A 26 8.45 -4.50 -10.28
CA ASN A 26 8.62 -5.22 -9.02
C ASN A 26 7.92 -4.57 -7.82
N SER A 27 7.53 -3.30 -7.92
CA SER A 27 6.86 -2.58 -6.84
C SER A 27 5.35 -2.68 -6.98
N VAL A 28 4.67 -3.08 -5.90
CA VAL A 28 3.23 -3.17 -5.81
C VAL A 28 2.74 -2.19 -4.75
N MET A 29 1.76 -1.39 -5.13
CA MET A 29 1.06 -0.47 -4.25
C MET A 29 -0.33 -1.00 -3.97
N VAL A 30 -0.72 -0.97 -2.70
CA VAL A 30 -1.99 -1.48 -2.22
C VAL A 30 -2.70 -0.38 -1.46
N GLY A 31 -3.97 -0.18 -1.79
CA GLY A 31 -4.84 0.85 -1.25
C GLY A 31 -6.12 0.26 -0.71
N GLY A 32 -6.59 0.79 0.43
CA GLY A 32 -7.79 0.28 1.05
C GLY A 32 -8.24 1.03 2.30
N THR A 33 -8.98 0.31 3.14
CA THR A 33 -9.48 0.74 4.47
C THR A 33 -8.67 0.18 5.62
N PHE A 34 -7.61 -0.55 5.32
CA PHE A 34 -6.80 -1.18 6.35
C PHE A 34 -6.08 -0.17 7.20
N THR A 35 -5.84 -0.55 8.46
CA THR A 35 -5.11 0.28 9.43
C THR A 35 -3.82 -0.36 9.90
N ARG A 36 -3.69 -1.68 9.68
CA ARG A 36 -2.56 -2.51 10.09
C ARG A 36 -2.15 -3.42 8.95
N ILE A 37 -0.85 -3.48 8.72
CA ILE A 37 -0.24 -4.39 7.77
C ILE A 37 0.89 -5.15 8.47
N ARG A 38 1.13 -6.37 8.05
CA ARG A 38 2.24 -7.20 8.53
C ARG A 38 3.14 -7.54 7.35
N PRO A 39 4.43 -7.16 7.39
CA PRO A 39 5.39 -7.56 6.37
C PRO A 39 5.51 -9.08 6.31
N ALA A 40 5.91 -9.57 5.14
CA ALA A 40 5.96 -11.00 4.91
C ALA A 40 7.17 -11.69 5.57
N ALA A 41 8.22 -10.91 5.89
CA ALA A 41 9.39 -11.42 6.57
C ALA A 41 9.00 -12.05 7.92
N THR A 42 9.39 -13.31 8.11
CA THR A 42 9.09 -14.12 9.29
C THR A 42 9.50 -13.39 10.56
N GLY A 43 8.57 -13.18 11.49
CA GLY A 43 8.81 -12.44 12.73
C GLY A 43 8.60 -10.92 12.65
N SER A 44 8.17 -10.38 11.51
CA SER A 44 7.86 -8.96 11.40
C SER A 44 6.67 -8.56 12.28
N ALA A 45 6.87 -7.48 13.03
CA ALA A 45 5.82 -6.83 13.80
C ALA A 45 4.79 -6.15 12.88
N GLU A 46 3.56 -6.04 13.37
CA GLU A 46 2.51 -5.29 12.68
C GLU A 46 2.90 -3.81 12.61
N ILE A 47 2.83 -3.26 11.40
CA ILE A 47 3.05 -1.86 11.15
C ILE A 47 1.68 -1.19 11.10
N ALA A 48 1.48 -0.20 11.97
CA ALA A 48 0.35 0.72 11.85
C ALA A 48 0.55 1.55 10.57
N GLN A 49 -0.20 1.19 9.53
CA GLN A 49 -0.14 1.82 8.23
C GLN A 49 -1.57 1.87 7.67
N ARG A 50 -2.10 3.09 7.59
CA ARG A 50 -3.48 3.31 7.19
C ARG A 50 -3.60 3.53 5.69
N GLY A 51 -4.47 2.75 5.08
CA GLY A 51 -5.05 2.99 3.77
C GLY A 51 -4.14 2.78 2.57
N ILE A 52 -2.81 2.86 2.71
CA ILE A 52 -1.90 2.66 1.60
C ILE A 52 -0.54 2.10 2.05
N PHE A 53 0.02 1.16 1.31
CA PHE A 53 1.42 0.77 1.45
C PHE A 53 2.01 0.37 0.10
N LYS A 54 3.34 0.38 0.04
CA LYS A 54 4.10 -0.11 -1.11
C LYS A 54 4.97 -1.27 -0.65
N PHE A 55 5.03 -2.33 -1.43
CA PHE A 55 5.91 -3.46 -1.17
C PHE A 55 6.53 -3.98 -2.47
N ASP A 56 7.65 -4.66 -2.37
CA ASP A 56 8.26 -5.35 -3.51
C ASP A 56 7.70 -6.78 -3.62
N VAL A 57 7.22 -7.17 -4.80
CA VAL A 57 6.56 -8.48 -5.01
C VAL A 57 7.54 -9.65 -5.02
N SER A 58 8.81 -9.42 -5.34
CA SER A 58 9.84 -10.46 -5.35
C SER A 58 10.32 -10.78 -3.93
N THR A 59 10.48 -9.73 -3.11
CA THR A 59 11.03 -9.86 -1.75
C THR A 59 10.00 -9.74 -0.63
N GLY A 60 8.76 -9.37 -0.91
CA GLY A 60 7.73 -9.17 0.12
C GLY A 60 7.98 -8.00 1.06
N THR A 61 9.02 -7.22 0.79
CA THR A 61 9.50 -6.17 1.68
C THR A 61 8.63 -4.93 1.49
N ILE A 62 8.02 -4.46 2.57
CA ILE A 62 7.31 -3.17 2.57
C ILE A 62 8.35 -2.06 2.58
N ASP A 63 8.16 -1.04 1.75
CA ASP A 63 9.04 0.14 1.72
C ASP A 63 8.78 1.01 2.97
N PRO A 64 9.74 1.12 3.91
CA PRO A 64 9.55 1.88 5.14
C PRO A 64 9.58 3.40 4.92
N THR A 65 10.08 3.86 3.77
CA THR A 65 10.14 5.30 3.42
C THR A 65 8.80 5.79 2.89
N PHE A 66 8.00 4.89 2.31
CA PHE A 66 6.69 5.22 1.75
C PHE A 66 5.58 5.06 2.79
N ARG A 67 5.45 6.06 3.69
CA ARG A 67 4.47 6.06 4.78
C ARG A 67 3.59 7.31 4.84
N PRO A 68 2.75 7.55 3.81
CA PRO A 68 1.78 8.64 3.86
C PRO A 68 0.72 8.37 4.95
N THR A 69 0.40 9.40 5.73
CA THR A 69 -0.63 9.36 6.76
C THR A 69 -1.91 9.99 6.22
N LEU A 70 -2.96 9.18 6.09
CA LEU A 70 -4.27 9.60 5.58
C LEU A 70 -5.30 9.54 6.70
N ASN A 71 -6.19 10.52 6.81
CA ASN A 71 -7.26 10.51 7.81
C ASN A 71 -8.56 9.82 7.35
N GLY A 72 -8.58 9.31 6.12
CA GLY A 72 -9.75 8.64 5.53
C GLY A 72 -9.36 7.45 4.68
N ASN A 73 -10.33 6.93 3.94
CA ASN A 73 -10.21 5.67 3.21
C ASN A 73 -9.53 5.92 1.86
N VAL A 74 -8.76 4.96 1.39
CA VAL A 74 -8.23 4.96 0.02
C VAL A 74 -9.07 4.02 -0.82
N GLU A 75 -9.74 4.55 -1.84
CA GLU A 75 -10.61 3.79 -2.74
C GLU A 75 -9.92 3.48 -4.05
N GLY A 76 -8.98 4.32 -4.49
CA GLY A 76 -8.26 4.15 -5.75
C GLY A 76 -6.79 4.52 -5.62
N ILE A 77 -5.93 3.75 -6.25
CA ILE A 77 -4.51 4.07 -6.43
C ILE A 77 -4.16 3.82 -7.88
N ARG A 78 -3.39 4.73 -8.47
CA ARG A 78 -2.80 4.53 -9.79
C ARG A 78 -1.44 5.19 -9.90
N TYR A 79 -0.43 4.47 -10.37
CA TYR A 79 0.82 5.05 -10.82
C TYR A 79 0.58 6.01 -11.98
N SER A 80 1.33 7.09 -11.98
CA SER A 80 1.42 8.02 -13.11
C SER A 80 2.04 7.29 -14.32
N PRO A 81 1.74 7.70 -15.58
CA PRO A 81 2.30 7.06 -16.78
C PRO A 81 3.83 7.14 -16.84
N ASP A 82 4.42 8.21 -16.30
CA ASP A 82 5.86 8.38 -16.11
C ASP A 82 6.42 7.51 -14.97
N GLY A 83 5.52 6.99 -14.12
CA GLY A 83 5.77 6.22 -12.91
C GLY A 83 6.58 6.95 -11.85
N ALA A 84 6.83 8.25 -12.01
CA ALA A 84 7.55 9.06 -11.03
C ALA A 84 6.66 9.41 -9.83
N SER A 85 5.34 9.28 -9.97
CA SER A 85 4.38 9.64 -8.93
C SER A 85 3.23 8.65 -8.87
N VAL A 86 2.52 8.65 -7.74
CA VAL A 86 1.30 7.87 -7.57
C VAL A 86 0.14 8.80 -7.26
N TYR A 87 -1.00 8.54 -7.89
CA TYR A 87 -2.26 9.19 -7.61
C TYR A 87 -3.06 8.31 -6.66
N VAL A 88 -3.49 8.90 -5.56
CA VAL A 88 -4.31 8.23 -4.55
C VAL A 88 -5.61 8.99 -4.44
N ALA A 89 -6.72 8.27 -4.52
CA ALA A 89 -8.07 8.80 -4.45
C ALA A 89 -8.88 8.08 -3.35
N GLY A 90 -9.77 8.81 -2.68
CA GLY A 90 -10.64 8.24 -1.65
C GLY A 90 -11.38 9.30 -0.85
N SER A 91 -11.80 8.95 0.36
CA SER A 91 -12.61 9.80 1.24
C SER A 91 -11.79 10.55 2.29
N PHE A 92 -10.47 10.63 2.12
CA PHE A 92 -9.59 11.40 2.99
C PHE A 92 -9.71 12.92 2.76
N THR A 93 -9.52 13.67 3.84
CA THR A 93 -9.48 15.14 3.84
C THR A 93 -8.10 15.68 4.20
N THR A 94 -7.24 14.87 4.82
CA THR A 94 -5.85 15.25 5.12
C THR A 94 -4.87 14.14 4.76
N VAL A 95 -3.72 14.56 4.24
CA VAL A 95 -2.59 13.71 3.84
C VAL A 95 -1.32 14.31 4.46
N ASN A 96 -0.60 13.55 5.29
CA ASN A 96 0.60 14.01 6.01
C ASN A 96 0.40 15.33 6.77
N GLY A 97 -0.79 15.53 7.36
CA GLY A 97 -1.13 16.76 8.08
C GLY A 97 -1.50 17.95 7.18
N VAL A 98 -1.45 17.80 5.86
CA VAL A 98 -1.87 18.82 4.88
C VAL A 98 -3.29 18.53 4.41
N THR A 99 -4.16 19.55 4.41
CA THR A 99 -5.52 19.44 3.85
C THR A 99 -5.45 19.14 2.36
N ARG A 100 -5.84 17.92 1.99
CA ARG A 100 -5.83 17.37 0.64
C ARG A 100 -7.07 16.51 0.54
N ASN A 101 -8.11 17.05 -0.07
CA ASN A 101 -9.41 16.40 -0.11
C ASN A 101 -9.51 15.54 -1.37
N ARG A 102 -10.01 14.32 -1.18
CA ARG A 102 -10.44 13.39 -2.24
C ARG A 102 -9.33 12.77 -3.10
N VAL A 103 -8.36 13.55 -3.57
CA VAL A 103 -7.28 13.06 -4.45
C VAL A 103 -5.96 13.73 -4.07
N VAL A 104 -4.88 12.95 -4.03
CA VAL A 104 -3.52 13.43 -3.78
C VAL A 104 -2.54 12.75 -4.72
N LYS A 105 -1.50 13.49 -5.08
CA LYS A 105 -0.32 12.98 -5.77
C LYS A 105 0.79 12.81 -4.74
N LEU A 106 1.37 11.60 -4.64
CA LEU A 106 2.51 11.24 -3.80
C LEU A 106 3.74 10.93 -4.65
#